data_AF-A0A7C9NHA6-F1
#
_entry.id   AF-A0A7C9NHA6-F1
#
_cell.length_a   1.000
_cell.length_b   1.000
_cell.length_c   1.000
_cell.angle_alpha   90.00
_cell.angle_beta   90.00
_cell.angle_gamma   90.00
#
_symmetry.space_group_name_H-M   'P 1'
#
loop_
_entity.id
_entity.type
_entity.pdbx_description
1 polymer ?
#
loop_
_entity_poly.entity_id
_entity_poly.type
_entity_poly.pdbx_seq_one_letter_code
_entity_poly.pdbx_strand_id
1 'polypeptide(L)'
;MTAMAGHGATTVSERAFVKIATEVAAADDRLAGTPRVAASVSGAVAAVRLGLAVRYPAPLLQVAAEARERLMSRMGDLTGITVENVDVDIVRLVRIEERL
;
A
#
# COMPACT_ATOMS: atom_id res chain seq x y z
N MET A 1 -7.67 34.90 -8.32
CA MET A 1 -6.85 33.71 -8.66
C MET A 1 -7.41 32.53 -7.90
N THR A 2 -7.90 31.56 -8.67
CA THR A 2 -8.41 30.20 -8.39
C THR A 2 -8.98 29.88 -7.00
N ALA A 3 -10.31 29.74 -6.96
CA ALA A 3 -11.05 29.12 -5.87
C ALA A 3 -10.67 27.63 -5.74
N MET A 4 -10.25 27.20 -4.55
CA MET A 4 -10.18 25.78 -4.23
C MET A 4 -11.60 25.33 -3.85
N ALA A 5 -12.17 24.46 -4.67
CA ALA A 5 -13.46 23.84 -4.43
C ALA A 5 -13.46 23.16 -3.05
N GLY A 6 -14.52 23.32 -2.27
CA GLY A 6 -14.74 22.50 -1.07
C GLY A 6 -14.97 21.06 -1.51
N HIS A 7 -14.05 20.16 -1.19
CA HIS A 7 -14.20 18.74 -1.49
C HIS A 7 -15.11 18.19 -0.38
N GLY A 8 -16.33 17.76 -0.74
CA GLY A 8 -17.25 17.15 0.21
C GLY A 8 -16.54 16.01 0.96
N ALA A 9 -16.65 15.99 2.28
CA ALA A 9 -16.00 14.99 3.12
C ALA A 9 -16.41 13.58 2.66
N THR A 10 -15.52 12.90 1.93
CA THR A 10 -15.77 11.56 1.42
C THR A 10 -15.22 10.59 2.45
N THR A 11 -16.11 9.98 3.23
CA THR A 11 -15.71 8.95 4.19
C THR A 11 -15.33 7.69 3.42
N VAL A 12 -14.03 7.47 3.25
CA VAL A 12 -13.50 6.23 2.68
C VAL A 12 -13.66 5.12 3.72
N SER A 13 -14.50 4.14 3.43
CA SER A 13 -14.62 2.95 4.29
C SER A 13 -13.29 2.19 4.34
N GLU A 14 -12.99 1.57 5.48
CA GLU A 14 -11.82 0.72 5.68
C GLU A 14 -11.63 -0.31 4.54
N ARG A 15 -12.73 -0.90 4.07
CA ARG A 15 -12.73 -1.85 2.94
C ARG A 15 -12.27 -1.23 1.62
N ALA A 16 -12.71 -0.01 1.34
CA ALA A 16 -12.28 0.71 0.14
C ALA A 16 -10.78 1.05 0.22
N PHE A 17 -10.32 1.44 1.41
CA PHE A 17 -8.91 1.72 1.67
C PHE A 17 -8.04 0.47 1.52
N VAL A 18 -8.46 -0.67 2.08
CA VAL A 18 -7.80 -1.98 1.88
C VAL A 18 -7.75 -2.34 0.39
N LYS A 19 -8.85 -2.14 -0.34
CA LYS A 19 -8.90 -2.46 -1.77
C LYS A 19 -7.91 -1.63 -2.58
N ILE A 20 -7.90 -0.30 -2.36
CA ILE A 20 -6.96 0.60 -3.04
C ILE A 20 -5.52 0.22 -2.69
N ALA A 21 -5.22 0.01 -1.41
CA ALA A 21 -3.89 -0.41 -0.96
C ALA A 21 -3.43 -1.73 -1.58
N THR A 22 -4.33 -2.69 -1.73
CA THR A 22 -4.06 -3.99 -2.36
C THR A 22 -3.72 -3.81 -3.84
N GLU A 23 -4.50 -3.01 -4.57
CA GLU A 23 -4.24 -2.72 -6.00
C GLU A 23 -2.92 -1.98 -6.20
N VAL A 24 -2.58 -1.04 -5.31
CA VAL A 24 -1.32 -0.29 -5.37
C VAL A 24 -0.13 -1.19 -5.07
N ALA A 25 -0.24 -2.08 -4.09
CA ALA A 25 0.81 -3.03 -3.75
C ALA A 25 0.99 -4.10 -4.83
N ALA A 26 -0.11 -4.65 -5.38
CA ALA A 26 -0.07 -5.72 -6.38
C ALA A 26 0.54 -5.28 -7.73
N ALA A 27 0.68 -3.98 -7.97
CA ALA A 27 1.34 -3.43 -9.17
C ALA A 27 2.86 -3.62 -9.19
N ASP A 28 3.48 -4.20 -8.16
CA ASP A 28 4.91 -4.52 -8.14
C ASP A 28 5.19 -5.95 -8.61
N ASP A 29 5.79 -6.09 -9.79
CA ASP A 29 6.13 -7.39 -10.41
C ASP A 29 7.12 -8.24 -9.61
N ARG A 30 7.87 -7.63 -8.67
CA ARG A 30 8.80 -8.33 -7.78
C ARG A 30 8.07 -9.08 -6.66
N LEU A 31 6.77 -8.85 -6.49
CA LEU A 31 5.95 -9.59 -5.55
C LEU A 31 5.59 -10.98 -6.10
N ALA A 32 5.46 -11.92 -5.18
CA ALA A 32 5.09 -13.29 -5.45
C ALA A 32 3.68 -13.56 -4.91
N GLY A 33 2.68 -13.39 -5.78
CA GLY A 33 1.27 -13.60 -5.44
C GLY A 33 0.58 -12.34 -4.90
N THR A 34 -0.63 -12.52 -4.37
CA THR A 34 -1.45 -11.40 -3.91
C THR A 34 -0.98 -10.89 -2.55
N PRO A 35 -0.65 -9.59 -2.40
CA PRO A 35 -0.27 -9.01 -1.13
C PRO A 35 -1.46 -9.04 -0.18
N ARG A 36 -1.22 -9.35 1.10
CA ARG A 36 -2.24 -9.25 2.15
C ARG A 36 -2.24 -7.85 2.71
N VAL A 37 -3.38 -7.18 2.67
CA VAL A 37 -3.48 -5.82 3.19
C VAL A 37 -4.57 -5.74 4.24
N ALA A 38 -4.23 -5.14 5.38
CA ALA A 38 -5.16 -4.76 6.42
C ALA A 38 -5.00 -3.26 6.67
N ALA A 39 -6.10 -2.57 6.93
CA ALA A 39 -6.04 -1.17 7.28
C ALA A 39 -7.02 -0.87 8.40
N SER A 40 -6.73 0.15 9.18
CA SER A 40 -7.61 0.69 10.19
C SER A 40 -7.66 2.19 10.02
N VAL A 41 -8.85 2.74 9.85
CA VAL A 41 -9.07 4.18 9.66
C VAL A 41 -9.75 4.73 10.90
N SER A 42 -9.12 5.69 11.56
CA SER A 42 -9.63 6.38 12.74
C SER A 42 -9.66 7.88 12.46
N GLY A 43 -10.83 8.38 12.07
CA GLY A 43 -11.02 9.80 11.75
C GLY A 43 -10.20 10.24 10.54
N ALA A 44 -9.21 11.11 10.75
CA ALA A 44 -8.32 11.63 9.72
C ALA A 44 -6.97 10.89 9.64
N VAL A 45 -6.81 9.80 10.40
CA VAL A 45 -5.59 9.00 10.44
C VAL A 45 -5.90 7.59 9.96
N ALA A 46 -5.03 7.06 9.11
CA ALA A 46 -5.09 5.66 8.68
C ALA A 46 -3.80 4.92 9.02
N ALA A 47 -3.95 3.71 9.55
CA ALA A 47 -2.88 2.74 9.74
C ALA A 47 -3.04 1.63 8.70
N VAL A 48 -1.95 1.26 8.01
CA VAL A 48 -1.93 0.15 7.05
C VAL A 48 -0.91 -0.88 7.46
N ARG A 49 -1.30 -2.15 7.43
CA ARG A 49 -0.38 -3.29 7.51
C ARG A 49 -0.36 -4.04 6.19
N LEU A 50 0.83 -4.21 5.65
CA LEU A 50 1.08 -4.81 4.35
C LEU A 50 1.92 -6.07 4.50
N GLY A 51 1.32 -7.23 4.25
CA GLY A 51 1.98 -8.53 4.16
C GLY A 51 2.41 -8.81 2.74
N LEU A 52 3.71 -8.65 2.46
CA LEU A 52 4.28 -8.88 1.13
C LEU A 52 4.94 -10.25 1.05
N ALA A 53 4.71 -10.93 -0.08
CA ALA A 53 5.51 -12.07 -0.50
C ALA A 53 6.46 -11.58 -1.59
N VAL A 54 7.77 -11.72 -1.40
CA VAL A 54 8.77 -11.14 -2.32
C VAL A 54 9.56 -12.23 -3.03
N ARG A 55 9.83 -12.03 -4.32
CA ARG A 55 10.68 -12.92 -5.10
C ARG A 55 12.14 -12.74 -4.73
N TYR A 56 12.85 -13.84 -4.48
CA TYR A 56 14.29 -13.84 -4.24
C TYR A 56 15.03 -14.20 -5.54
N PRO A 57 16.18 -13.57 -5.87
CA PRO A 57 16.88 -12.52 -5.14
C PRO A 57 16.43 -11.10 -5.56
N ALA A 58 15.60 -10.45 -4.74
CA ALA A 58 15.26 -9.02 -4.89
C ALA A 58 15.72 -8.24 -3.65
N PRO A 59 16.04 -6.94 -3.78
CA PRO A 59 16.42 -6.08 -2.65
C PRO A 59 15.21 -5.82 -1.73
N LEU A 60 15.00 -6.70 -0.75
CA LEU A 60 13.83 -6.73 0.15
C LEU A 60 13.53 -5.38 0.81
N LEU A 61 14.57 -4.71 1.33
CA LEU A 61 14.45 -3.40 1.98
C LEU A 61 13.99 -2.31 1.01
N GLN A 62 14.49 -2.35 -0.22
CA GLN A 62 14.12 -1.40 -1.26
C GLN A 62 12.66 -1.62 -1.71
N VAL A 63 12.25 -2.88 -1.87
CA VAL A 63 10.85 -3.24 -2.17
C VAL A 63 9.91 -2.73 -1.07
N ALA A 64 10.26 -2.95 0.20
CA ALA A 64 9.45 -2.47 1.33
C ALA A 64 9.39 -0.94 1.39
N ALA A 65 10.52 -0.25 1.19
CA ALA A 65 10.59 1.22 1.19
C ALA A 65 9.75 1.81 0.04
N GLU A 66 9.90 1.30 -1.17
CA GLU A 66 9.13 1.77 -2.32
C GLU A 66 7.63 1.45 -2.20
N ALA A 67 7.28 0.30 -1.60
CA ALA A 67 5.88 -0.03 -1.32
C ALA A 67 5.27 0.96 -0.32
N ARG A 68 6.04 1.31 0.73
CA ARG A 68 5.65 2.32 1.72
C ARG A 68 5.45 3.70 1.08
N GLU A 69 6.40 4.17 0.29
CA GLU A 69 6.32 5.47 -0.38
C GLU A 69 5.15 5.53 -1.37
N ARG A 70 4.97 4.47 -2.18
CA ARG A 70 3.85 4.38 -3.13
C ARG A 70 2.50 4.39 -2.43
N LEU A 71 2.36 3.67 -1.31
CA LEU A 71 1.13 3.71 -0.52
C LEU A 71 0.90 5.11 0.05
N MET A 72 1.90 5.73 0.66
CA MET A 72 1.77 7.06 1.27
C MET A 72 1.35 8.13 0.26
N SER A 73 2.03 8.20 -0.90
CA SER A 73 1.68 9.14 -1.96
C SER A 73 0.27 8.89 -2.47
N ARG A 74 0.00 7.65 -2.92
CA ARG A 74 -1.22 7.34 -3.67
C ARG A 74 -2.46 7.34 -2.78
N MET A 75 -2.33 6.97 -1.50
CA MET A 75 -3.44 7.03 -0.54
C MET A 75 -3.74 8.48 -0.14
N GLY A 76 -2.71 9.31 0.06
CA GLY A 76 -2.90 10.75 0.31
C GLY A 76 -3.64 11.41 -0.86
N ASP A 77 -3.22 11.13 -2.08
CA ASP A 77 -3.84 11.67 -3.30
C ASP A 77 -5.29 11.19 -3.50
N LEU A 78 -5.58 9.91 -3.23
CA LEU A 78 -6.90 9.32 -3.50
C LEU A 78 -7.93 9.55 -2.40
N THR A 79 -7.49 9.72 -1.14
CA THR A 79 -8.39 9.73 0.02
C THR A 79 -8.41 11.06 0.76
N GLY A 80 -7.38 11.90 0.60
CA GLY A 80 -7.24 13.14 1.38
C GLY A 80 -7.04 12.91 2.89
N ILE A 81 -6.85 11.64 3.30
CA ILE A 81 -6.58 11.24 4.69
C ILE A 81 -5.06 11.17 4.88
N THR A 82 -4.56 11.73 5.98
CA THR A 82 -3.14 11.63 6.32
C THR A 82 -2.84 10.21 6.80
N VAL A 83 -2.06 9.47 6.02
CA VAL A 83 -1.59 8.14 6.41
C VAL A 83 -0.35 8.31 7.31
N GLU A 84 -0.54 8.21 8.62
CA GLU A 84 0.57 8.39 9.57
C GLU A 84 1.45 7.14 9.69
N ASN A 85 0.86 5.94 9.65
CA ASN A 85 1.59 4.69 9.90
C ASN A 85 1.35 3.66 8.79
N VAL A 86 2.44 3.20 8.19
CA VAL A 86 2.46 2.10 7.21
C VAL A 86 3.48 1.07 7.69
N ASP A 87 2.97 -0.04 8.20
CA ASP A 87 3.74 -1.22 8.60
C ASP A 87 3.86 -2.18 7.40
N VAL A 88 5.08 -2.52 7.02
CA VAL A 88 5.37 -3.45 5.90
C VAL A 88 6.06 -4.69 6.44
N ASP A 89 5.36 -5.82 6.41
CA ASP A 89 5.82 -7.13 6.84
C ASP A 89 6.12 -8.03 5.63
N ILE A 90 7.34 -8.57 5.53
CA ILE A 90 7.68 -9.58 4.51
C ILE A 90 7.35 -10.96 5.08
N VAL A 91 6.16 -11.46 4.75
CA VAL A 91 5.61 -12.70 5.32
C VAL A 91 6.09 -13.97 4.61
N ARG A 92 6.59 -13.86 3.38
CA ARG A 92 7.06 -15.00 2.59
C ARG A 92 8.13 -14.58 1.58
N LEU A 93 9.15 -15.42 1.42
CA LEU A 93 10.14 -15.31 0.35
C LEU A 93 9.88 -16.43 -0.66
N VAL A 94 9.72 -16.08 -1.94
CA VAL A 94 9.53 -17.06 -3.02
C VAL A 94 10.77 -17.05 -3.89
N ARG A 95 11.44 -18.19 -4.02
CA ARG A 95 12.58 -18.31 -4.94
C ARG A 95 12.05 -18.18 -6.37
N ILE A 96 12.67 -17.35 -7.21
CA ILE A 96 12.47 -17.47 -8.65
C ILE A 96 13.06 -18.81 -9.07
N GLU A 97 12.21 -19.76 -9.45
CA GLU A 97 12.70 -20.98 -10.07
C GLU A 97 13.24 -20.55 -11.43
N GLU A 98 14.57 -20.58 -11.60
CA GLU A 98 15.18 -20.52 -12.93
C GLU A 98 14.62 -21.72 -13.69
N ARG A 99 13.68 -21.47 -14.61
CA ARG A 99 13.30 -22.48 -15.58
C ARG A 99 14.51 -22.70 -16.49
N LEU A 100 15.25 -23.77 -16.20
CA LEU A 100 16.22 -24.38 -17.12
C LEU A 100 15.49 -25.02 -18.30
#